data_AF-A0A351SJL1-F1
#
_entry.id   AF-A0A351SJL1-F1
#
_cell.length_a   1.000
_cell.length_b   1.000
_cell.length_c   1.000
_cell.angle_alpha   90.00
_cell.angle_beta   90.00
_cell.angle_gamma   90.00
#
_symmetry.space_group_name_H-M   'P 1'
#
loop_
_entity.id
_entity.type
_entity.pdbx_description
1 polymer ?
#
loop_
_entity_poly.entity_id
_entity_poly.type
_entity_poly.pdbx_seq_one_letter_code
_entity_poly.pdbx_strand_id
1 'polypeptide(L)' 'CIMVRRAMHHLNVPIELRDAQTSPHREDLINQGGKLQTPCLRIDDNGQTTWLYESRDIIAYLEERFG' A
#
# COMPACT_ATOMS: atom_id res chain seq x y z
N CYS A 1 4.01 2.63 -8.25
CA CYS A 1 3.08 3.11 -9.29
C CYS A 1 2.87 4.61 -9.22
N ILE A 2 2.90 5.30 -10.37
CA ILE A 2 2.73 6.76 -10.45
C ILE A 2 1.29 7.19 -10.06
N MET A 3 0.28 6.41 -10.44
CA MET A 3 -1.13 6.70 -10.10
C MET A 3 -1.36 6.79 -8.58
N VAL A 4 -0.87 5.80 -7.83
CA VAL A 4 -1.01 5.78 -6.37
C VAL A 4 -0.26 6.97 -5.74
N ARG A 5 0.96 7.28 -6.20
CA ARG A 5 1.71 8.47 -5.72
C ARG A 5 0.95 9.78 -5.96
N ARG A 6 0.25 9.92 -7.09
CA ARG A 6 -0.57 11.10 -7.36
C ARG A 6 -1.77 11.19 -6.41
N ALA A 7 -2.48 10.08 -6.18
CA ALA A 7 -3.59 10.05 -5.23
C ALA A 7 -3.11 10.39 -3.81
N MET A 8 -1.99 9.82 -3.35
CA MET A 8 -1.39 10.13 -2.05
C MET A 8 -1.06 11.62 -1.90
N HIS A 9 -0.47 12.22 -2.94
CA HIS A 9 -0.16 13.66 -2.94
C HIS A 9 -1.43 14.51 -2.99
N HIS A 10 -2.47 14.07 -3.69
CA HIS A 10 -3.75 14.78 -3.77
C HIS A 10 -4.48 14.81 -2.42
N LEU A 11 -4.50 13.67 -1.74
CA LEU A 11 -5.15 13.47 -0.44
C LEU A 11 -4.26 13.90 0.74
N ASN A 12 -3.04 14.36 0.47
CA ASN A 12 -2.05 14.79 1.46
C ASN A 12 -1.86 13.79 2.63
N VAL A 13 -1.86 12.49 2.30
CA VAL A 13 -1.84 11.43 3.31
C VAL A 13 -0.40 11.13 3.75
N PRO A 14 -0.10 11.11 5.06
CA PRO A 14 1.20 10.71 5.56
C PRO A 14 1.36 9.18 5.48
N ILE A 15 1.68 8.66 4.30
CA ILE A 15 1.93 7.24 4.06
C ILE A 15 3.42 7.02 3.82
N GLU A 16 4.01 6.08 4.55
CA GLU A 16 5.37 5.62 4.28
C GLU A 16 5.42 4.81 2.98
N LEU A 17 6.09 5.36 1.97
CA LEU A 17 6.38 4.66 0.74
C LEU A 17 7.53 3.67 0.97
N ARG A 18 7.19 2.40 1.14
CA ARG A 18 8.16 1.30 1.23
C ARG A 18 8.29 0.62 -0.12
N ASP A 19 9.52 0.50 -0.61
CA ASP A 19 9.77 -0.08 -1.92
C ASP A 19 9.79 -1.61 -1.84
N ALA A 20 8.70 -2.21 -2.30
CA ALA A 20 8.48 -3.65 -2.33
C ALA A 20 9.50 -4.44 -3.16
N GLN A 21 10.23 -3.79 -4.07
CA GLN A 21 11.20 -4.45 -4.95
C GLN A 21 12.62 -4.47 -4.37
N THR A 22 12.87 -3.68 -3.32
CA THR A 22 14.21 -3.53 -2.73
C THR A 22 14.33 -4.43 -1.50
N SER A 23 15.39 -5.25 -1.39
CA SER A 23 15.66 -5.99 -0.15
C SER A 23 15.99 -5.00 0.97
N PRO A 24 15.41 -5.14 2.18
CA PRO A 24 14.78 -6.35 2.76
C PRO A 24 13.24 -6.44 2.66
N HIS A 25 12.55 -5.42 2.16
CA HIS A 25 11.07 -5.38 2.15
C HIS A 25 10.43 -6.42 1.25
N ARG A 26 11.15 -6.87 0.22
CA ARG A 26 10.74 -7.94 -0.68
C ARG A 26 10.43 -9.25 0.06
N GLU A 27 11.32 -9.64 0.97
CA GLU A 27 11.18 -10.88 1.74
C GLU A 27 10.05 -10.76 2.76
N ASP A 28 9.92 -9.61 3.41
CA ASP A 28 8.80 -9.31 4.31
C ASP A 28 7.45 -9.38 3.58
N LEU A 29 7.39 -8.91 2.34
CA LEU A 29 6.20 -8.99 1.49
C LEU A 29 5.84 -10.41 1.06
N ILE A 30 6.84 -11.23 0.74
CA ILE A 30 6.59 -12.63 0.40
C ILE A 30 6.14 -13.40 1.65
N ASN A 31 6.76 -13.13 2.81
CA ASN A 31 6.41 -13.80 4.06
C ASN A 31 5.08 -13.32 4.67
N GLN A 32 4.80 -12.02 4.67
CA GLN A 32 3.58 -11.44 5.28
C GLN A 32 2.42 -11.30 4.29
N GLY A 33 2.70 -10.94 3.03
CA GLY A 33 1.69 -10.74 1.98
C GLY A 33 1.43 -11.98 1.13
N GLY A 34 2.35 -12.95 1.12
CA GLY A 34 2.23 -14.19 0.34
C GLY A 34 2.44 -14.02 -1.17
N LYS A 35 2.40 -12.79 -1.70
CA LYS A 35 2.64 -12.47 -3.11
C LYS A 35 3.48 -11.22 -3.29
N LEU A 36 4.50 -11.33 -4.14
CA LEU A 36 5.28 -10.19 -4.60
C LEU A 36 4.53 -9.46 -5.73
N GLN A 37 3.43 -8.79 -5.39
CA GLN A 37 2.63 -8.03 -6.35
C GLN A 37 2.64 -6.55 -5.97
N THR A 38 3.18 -5.71 -6.85
CA THR A 38 3.14 -4.25 -6.69
C THR A 38 2.12 -3.65 -7.65
N PRO A 39 1.37 -2.62 -7.24
CA PRO A 39 1.36 -1.97 -5.94
C PRO A 39 0.51 -2.74 -4.90
N CYS A 40 0.99 -2.73 -3.66
CA CYS A 40 0.31 -3.30 -2.50
C CYS A 40 0.27 -2.23 -1.39
N LEU A 41 -0.82 -2.18 -0.64
CA LEU A 41 -0.97 -1.33 0.54
C LEU A 41 -1.16 -2.22 1.76
N ARG A 42 -0.32 -2.03 2.77
CA ARG A 42 -0.52 -2.66 4.08
C ARG A 42 -1.31 -1.70 4.94
N ILE A 43 -2.48 -2.13 5.36
CA ILE A 43 -3.36 -1.40 6.27
C ILE A 43 -3.27 -2.12 7.60
N ASP A 44 -2.84 -1.41 8.64
CA ASP A 44 -2.89 -1.92 10.01
C ASP A 44 -4.00 -1.18 10.74
N ASP A 45 -5.11 -1.89 11.00
CA ASP A 45 -6.26 -1.33 11.69
C ASP A 45 -6.62 -2.20 12.89
N ASN A 46 -6.51 -1.62 14.09
CA ASN A 46 -6.95 -2.22 15.34
C ASN A 46 -6.40 -3.64 15.62
N GLY A 47 -5.16 -3.92 15.19
CA GLY A 47 -4.49 -5.22 15.34
C GLY A 47 -4.75 -6.19 14.18
N GLN A 48 -5.50 -5.78 13.15
CA GLN A 48 -5.69 -6.53 11.92
C GLN A 48 -4.86 -5.94 10.79
N THR A 49 -3.82 -6.68 10.40
CA THR A 49 -3.02 -6.34 9.23
C THR A 49 -3.70 -6.88 7.97
N THR A 50 -4.23 -5.98 7.14
CA THR A 50 -4.84 -6.31 5.86
C THR A 50 -3.95 -5.85 4.72
N TRP A 51 -3.78 -6.71 3.72
CA TRP A 51 -3.04 -6.40 2.51
C TRP A 51 -4.03 -6.14 1.38
N LEU A 52 -4.02 -4.91 0.87
CA LEU A 52 -4.77 -4.53 -0.31
C LEU A 52 -3.85 -4.63 -1.52
N TYR A 53 -4.29 -5.39 -2.51
CA TYR A 53 -3.63 -5.52 -3.81
C TYR A 53 -4.51 -4.81 -4.85
N GLU A 54 -3.90 -4.31 -5.92
CA GLU A 54 -4.50 -3.48 -6.98
C GLU A 54 -4.42 -1.97 -6.73
N SER A 55 -3.91 -1.25 -7.73
CA SER A 55 -3.81 0.22 -7.64
C SER A 55 -5.15 0.92 -7.50
N ARG A 56 -6.24 0.36 -8.04
CA ARG A 56 -7.55 1.01 -8.02
C ARG A 56 -8.18 0.92 -6.64
N ASP A 57 -8.21 -0.27 -6.04
CA ASP A 57 -8.68 -0.47 -4.67
C ASP A 57 -7.87 0.35 -3.67
N ILE A 58 -6.55 0.44 -3.84
CA ILE A 58 -5.70 1.28 -2.99
C ILE A 58 -6.13 2.75 -3.07
N ILE A 59 -6.39 3.26 -4.27
CA ILE A 59 -6.80 4.66 -4.44
C ILE A 59 -8.19 4.87 -3.82
N ALA A 60 -9.15 4.00 -4.13
CA ALA A 60 -10.51 4.07 -3.58
C ALA A 60 -10.51 4.02 -2.05
N TYR A 61 -9.69 3.14 -1.46
CA TYR A 61 -9.53 3.04 -0.01
C TYR A 61 -8.93 4.32 0.60
N LEU A 62 -7.91 4.89 -0.04
CA LEU A 62 -7.31 6.13 0.41
C LEU A 62 -8.27 7.31 0.30
N GLU A 63 -9.04 7.40 -0.79
CA GLU A 63 -10.09 8.42 -0.95
C GLU A 63 -11.22 8.24 0.07
N GLU A 64 -11.67 7.01 0.35
CA GLU A 64 -12.72 6.78 1.34
C GLU A 64 -12.26 7.12 2.77
N ARG A 65 -10.98 6.89 3.08
CA ARG A 65 -10.44 7.10 4.44
C ARG A 65 -9.90 8.50 4.70
N PHE A 66 -9.43 9.21 3.66
CA PHE A 66 -8.77 10.52 3.77
C PHE A 66 -9.37 11.62 2.87
N GLY A 67 -10.32 11.29 2.00
CA GLY A 67 -11.03 12.27 1.17
C GLY A 67 -12.14 13.03 1.90
#